data_AF-A0AAF0SUF6-F1
#
_entry.id   AF-A0AAF0SUF6-F1
#
_cell.length_a   1.000
_cell.length_b   1.000
_cell.length_c   1.000
_cell.angle_alpha   90.00
_cell.angle_beta   90.00
_cell.angle_gamma   90.00
#
_symmetry.space_group_name_H-M   'P 1'
#
loop_
_entity.id
_entity.type
_entity.pdbx_description
1 polymer ?
#
loop_
_entity_poly.entity_id
_entity_poly.type
_entity_poly.pdbx_seq_one_letter_code
_entity_poly.pdbx_strand_id
1 'polypeptide(L)'
;MGGRRSRTGSRSGQQIQAAEWEAAKRRILDLAGSGQPQSVPPAPTDGTFATSSAAPALPRRRFVPYEDYLLAIARTLVRRHRPAWSWRKWRWVCRCGADLPCRVRHRVPIGRSQWLPGERR
;
A
#
# COMPACT_ATOMS: atom_id res chain seq x y z
N MET A 1 39.56 29.96 37.18
CA MET A 1 38.11 30.04 37.46
C MET A 1 37.44 28.76 36.97
N GLY A 2 37.13 27.81 37.87
CA GLY A 2 36.51 26.52 37.53
C GLY A 2 35.07 26.45 38.05
N GLY A 3 34.09 26.48 37.15
CA GLY A 3 32.67 26.41 37.48
C GLY A 3 32.25 24.99 37.87
N ARG A 4 31.77 24.83 39.11
CA ARG A 4 31.14 23.60 39.60
C ARG A 4 29.82 23.38 38.85
N ARG A 5 29.80 22.45 37.89
CA ARG A 5 28.55 21.99 37.28
C ARG A 5 27.87 21.01 38.25
N SER A 6 26.69 21.38 38.72
CA SER A 6 25.85 20.63 39.65
C SER A 6 25.34 19.34 39.00
N ARG A 7 25.79 18.20 39.53
CA ARG A 7 25.47 16.83 39.10
C ARG A 7 24.03 16.38 39.40
N THR A 8 23.29 17.16 40.19
CA THR A 8 21.98 16.79 40.75
C THR A 8 20.82 16.96 39.76
N GLY A 9 20.85 17.97 38.88
CA GLY A 9 19.79 18.19 37.88
C GLY A 9 19.79 17.17 36.73
N SER A 10 20.92 16.53 36.46
CA SER A 10 21.05 15.56 35.35
C SER A 10 20.41 14.20 35.66
N ARG A 11 20.28 13.83 36.94
CA ARG A 11 19.78 12.52 37.35
C ARG A 11 18.25 12.48 37.35
N SER A 12 17.60 13.57 37.74
CA SER A 12 16.15 13.72 37.68
C SER A 12 15.65 13.79 36.24
N GLY A 13 16.34 14.53 35.35
CA GLY A 13 16.01 14.57 33.93
C GLY A 13 16.06 13.20 33.25
N GLN A 14 17.09 12.39 33.56
CA GLN A 14 17.20 11.03 33.04
C GLN A 14 16.09 10.10 33.56
N GLN A 15 15.67 10.26 34.82
CA GLN A 15 14.57 9.48 35.39
C GLN A 15 13.22 9.81 34.75
N ILE A 16 12.96 11.09 34.47
CA ILE A 16 11.75 11.53 33.76
C ILE A 16 11.73 10.93 32.35
N GLN A 17 12.85 11.01 31.62
CA GLN A 17 12.95 10.49 30.26
C GLN A 17 12.79 8.96 30.19
N ALA A 18 13.31 8.23 31.18
CA ALA A 18 13.12 6.78 31.29
C ALA A 18 11.66 6.41 31.62
N ALA A 19 10.99 7.18 32.47
CA ALA A 19 9.57 6.99 32.79
C ALA A 19 8.68 7.28 31.59
N GLU A 20 8.96 8.34 30.82
CA GLU A 20 8.27 8.66 29.57
C GLU A 20 8.45 7.57 28.52
N TRP A 21 9.67 7.01 28.41
CA TRP A 21 9.97 5.90 27.51
C TRP A 21 9.14 4.65 27.82
N GLU A 22 9.09 4.24 29.09
CA GLU A 22 8.29 3.08 29.52
C GLU A 22 6.79 3.32 29.35
N ALA A 23 6.30 4.55 29.60
CA ALA A 23 4.90 4.91 29.35
C ALA A 23 4.55 4.84 27.84
N ALA A 24 5.44 5.29 26.96
CA ALA A 24 5.26 5.19 25.52
C ALA A 24 5.25 3.73 25.04
N LYS A 25 6.14 2.89 25.56
CA LYS A 25 6.20 1.46 25.25
C LYS A 25 4.90 0.74 25.64
N ARG A 26 4.32 1.04 26.80
CA ARG A 26 3.02 0.49 27.23
C ARG A 26 1.88 0.87 26.29
N ARG A 27 1.81 2.13 25.85
CA ARG A 27 0.79 2.58 24.89
C ARG A 27 0.84 1.80 23.57
N ILE A 28 2.04 1.52 23.06
CA ILE A 28 2.22 0.75 21.83
C ILE A 28 1.75 -0.70 22.01
N LEU A 29 2.05 -1.31 23.15
CA LEU A 29 1.62 -2.68 23.45
C LEU A 29 0.10 -2.78 23.62
N ASP A 30 -0.55 -1.80 24.25
CA ASP A 30 -2.03 -1.75 24.34
C ASP A 30 -2.69 -1.60 22.97
N LEU A 31 -2.12 -0.78 22.08
CA LEU A 31 -2.59 -0.65 20.69
C LEU A 31 -2.46 -1.97 19.91
N ALA A 32 -1.43 -2.76 20.19
CA ALA A 32 -1.25 -4.07 19.59
C ALA A 32 -2.22 -5.12 20.17
N GLY A 33 -2.57 -5.01 21.46
CA GLY A 33 -3.52 -5.90 22.13
C GLY A 33 -5.00 -5.59 21.83
N SER A 34 -5.32 -4.36 21.46
CA SER A 34 -6.69 -3.90 21.16
C SER A 34 -7.15 -4.17 19.72
N GLY A 35 -6.57 -5.18 19.06
CA GLY A 35 -7.07 -5.70 17.79
C GLY A 35 -8.50 -6.23 17.93
N GLN A 36 -9.49 -5.33 17.85
CA GLN A 36 -10.90 -5.66 17.78
C GLN A 36 -11.14 -6.52 16.53
N PRO A 37 -11.67 -7.74 16.66
CA PRO A 37 -12.19 -8.47 15.51
C PRO A 37 -13.38 -7.66 15.00
N GLN A 38 -13.22 -7.09 13.82
CA GLN A 38 -14.33 -6.43 13.15
C GLN A 38 -15.44 -7.45 12.98
N SER A 39 -16.61 -7.16 13.56
CA SER A 39 -17.82 -7.95 13.41
C SER A 39 -18.18 -8.03 11.94
N VAL A 40 -17.95 -9.20 11.35
CA VAL A 40 -18.42 -9.51 10.00
C VAL A 40 -19.95 -9.60 10.08
N PRO A 41 -20.70 -8.77 9.33
CA PRO A 41 -22.16 -8.91 9.30
C PRO A 41 -22.55 -10.28 8.70
N PRO A 42 -23.61 -10.93 9.20
CA PRO A 42 -24.04 -12.21 8.67
C PRO A 42 -24.45 -12.09 7.20
N ALA A 43 -24.15 -13.16 6.46
CA ALA A 43 -24.33 -13.26 5.02
C ALA A 43 -25.79 -12.99 4.58
N PRO A 44 -26.00 -12.33 3.43
CA PRO A 44 -27.30 -12.33 2.78
C PRO A 44 -27.56 -13.72 2.18
N THR A 45 -28.46 -14.48 2.80
CA THR A 45 -29.21 -15.53 2.11
C THR A 45 -30.31 -14.87 1.32
N ASP A 46 -30.25 -14.99 -0.01
CA ASP A 46 -31.37 -15.37 -0.88
C ASP A 46 -31.02 -15.13 -2.35
N GLY A 47 -31.52 -16.02 -3.21
CA GLY A 47 -31.75 -15.69 -4.61
C GLY A 47 -30.98 -16.52 -5.64
N THR A 48 -31.47 -17.74 -5.85
CA THR A 48 -31.85 -18.23 -7.19
C THR A 48 -30.85 -17.97 -8.33
N PHE A 49 -29.90 -18.89 -8.53
CA PHE A 49 -29.22 -19.02 -9.82
C PHE A 49 -30.16 -19.74 -10.80
N ALA A 50 -30.90 -18.95 -11.57
CA ALA A 50 -31.51 -19.43 -12.80
C ALA A 50 -30.39 -19.91 -13.74
N THR A 51 -30.31 -21.22 -13.95
CA THR A 51 -29.48 -21.84 -15.00
C THR A 51 -30.02 -21.40 -16.37
N SER A 52 -29.53 -20.29 -16.91
CA SER A 52 -29.72 -19.98 -18.32
C SER A 52 -28.71 -20.76 -19.15
N SER A 53 -29.29 -21.72 -19.85
CA SER A 53 -28.74 -22.57 -20.91
C SER A 53 -27.59 -21.97 -21.70
N ALA A 54 -26.56 -22.80 -21.86
CA ALA A 54 -25.37 -22.57 -22.65
C ALA A 54 -25.71 -22.42 -24.15
N ALA A 55 -25.50 -21.22 -24.68
CA ALA A 55 -25.05 -21.05 -26.05
C ALA A 55 -23.51 -20.88 -26.03
N PRO A 56 -22.74 -21.53 -26.91
CA PRO A 56 -21.29 -21.34 -26.97
C PRO A 56 -21.00 -19.89 -27.36
N ALA A 57 -20.71 -19.08 -26.35
CA ALA A 57 -20.25 -17.71 -26.54
C ALA A 57 -18.89 -17.77 -27.23
N LEU A 58 -18.86 -17.34 -28.51
CA LEU A 58 -17.66 -16.79 -29.13
C LEU A 58 -16.93 -15.91 -28.11
N PRO A 59 -15.59 -15.84 -28.11
CA PRO A 59 -14.86 -15.05 -27.12
C PRO A 59 -15.39 -13.62 -27.18
N ARG A 60 -16.22 -13.25 -26.21
CA ARG A 60 -16.70 -11.89 -26.02
C ARG A 60 -15.42 -11.09 -25.80
N ARG A 61 -14.96 -10.40 -26.84
CA ARG A 61 -13.86 -9.44 -26.72
C ARG A 61 -14.27 -8.53 -25.58
N ARG A 62 -13.60 -8.69 -24.43
CA ARG A 62 -13.88 -7.89 -23.24
C ARG A 62 -13.34 -6.51 -23.55
N PHE A 63 -14.25 -5.63 -23.93
CA PHE A 63 -13.99 -4.22 -24.07
C PHE A 63 -13.90 -3.61 -22.68
N VAL A 64 -12.86 -2.83 -22.47
CA VAL A 64 -12.55 -2.21 -21.19
C VAL A 64 -12.77 -0.70 -21.39
N PRO A 65 -13.61 -0.04 -20.58
CA PRO A 65 -13.78 1.40 -20.66
C PRO A 65 -12.47 2.13 -20.31
N TYR A 66 -12.33 3.37 -20.77
CA TYR A 66 -11.06 4.11 -20.65
C TYR A 66 -10.64 4.38 -19.20
N GLU A 67 -11.58 4.57 -18.28
CA GLU A 67 -11.26 4.75 -16.86
C GLU A 67 -10.68 3.47 -16.23
N ASP A 68 -11.27 2.31 -16.53
CA ASP A 68 -10.77 1.01 -16.09
C ASP A 68 -9.36 0.72 -16.63
N TYR A 69 -9.05 1.21 -17.83
CA TYR A 69 -7.71 1.17 -18.38
C TYR A 69 -6.71 1.98 -17.55
N LEU A 70 -7.05 3.23 -17.25
CA LEU A 70 -6.19 4.09 -16.43
C LEU A 70 -5.95 3.48 -15.05
N LEU A 71 -6.99 2.90 -14.44
CA LEU A 71 -6.88 2.17 -13.18
C LEU A 71 -5.99 0.94 -13.31
N ALA A 72 -6.14 0.14 -14.38
CA ALA A 72 -5.30 -1.04 -14.63
C ALA A 72 -3.83 -0.66 -14.87
N ILE A 73 -3.56 0.41 -15.61
CA ILE A 73 -2.20 0.95 -15.79
C ILE A 73 -1.64 1.43 -14.46
N ALA A 74 -2.37 2.27 -13.73
CA ALA A 74 -1.92 2.82 -12.46
C ALA A 74 -1.54 1.70 -11.49
N ARG A 75 -2.40 0.67 -11.36
CA ARG A 75 -2.12 -0.53 -10.56
C ARG A 75 -0.87 -1.27 -11.04
N THR A 76 -0.70 -1.41 -12.36
CA THR A 76 0.48 -2.07 -12.94
C THR A 76 1.76 -1.29 -12.64
N LEU A 77 1.73 0.03 -12.76
CA LEU A 77 2.86 0.93 -12.48
C LEU A 77 3.21 0.90 -10.99
N VAL A 78 2.22 1.00 -10.09
CA VAL A 78 2.43 0.90 -8.64
C VAL A 78 3.08 -0.42 -8.25
N ARG A 79 2.71 -1.54 -8.90
CA ARG A 79 3.32 -2.85 -8.64
C ARG A 79 4.78 -2.92 -9.10
N ARG A 80 5.11 -2.33 -10.26
CA ARG A 80 6.48 -2.36 -10.82
C ARG A 80 7.41 -1.33 -10.19
N HIS A 81 6.90 -0.15 -9.85
CA HIS A 81 7.67 0.98 -9.33
C HIS A 81 7.57 1.17 -7.81
N ARG A 82 7.54 0.07 -7.04
CA ARG A 82 7.61 0.20 -5.58
C ARG A 82 8.99 0.67 -5.14
N PRO A 83 9.08 1.61 -4.18
CA PRO A 83 10.34 1.93 -3.53
C PRO A 83 10.82 0.71 -2.73
N ALA A 84 12.09 0.37 -2.90
CA ALA A 84 12.79 -0.69 -2.20
C ALA A 84 14.08 -0.14 -1.62
N TRP A 85 14.41 -0.54 -0.40
CA TRP A 85 15.68 -0.17 0.21
C TRP A 85 16.82 -0.98 -0.41
N SER A 86 17.86 -0.29 -0.88
CA SER A 86 19.08 -0.94 -1.38
C SER A 86 20.18 -0.86 -0.32
N TRP A 87 20.49 -1.98 0.33
CA TRP A 87 21.64 -2.08 1.24
C TRP A 87 22.98 -1.79 0.54
N ARG A 88 23.09 -2.12 -0.75
CA ARG A 88 24.31 -1.87 -1.54
C ARG A 88 24.55 -0.38 -1.82
N LYS A 89 23.48 0.41 -1.95
CA LYS A 89 23.55 1.85 -2.26
C LYS A 89 23.15 2.75 -1.08
N TRP A 90 22.75 2.17 0.05
CA TRP A 90 22.24 2.86 1.25
C TRP A 90 21.16 3.91 0.93
N ARG A 91 20.27 3.61 -0.01
CA ARG A 91 19.22 4.53 -0.45
C ARG A 91 17.98 3.79 -0.95
N TRP A 92 16.86 4.51 -1.01
CA TRP A 92 15.66 4.06 -1.68
C TRP A 92 15.86 4.04 -3.19
N VAL A 93 15.64 2.88 -3.80
CA VAL A 93 15.66 2.67 -5.25
C VAL A 93 14.32 2.10 -5.69
N CYS A 94 13.93 2.31 -6.95
CA CYS A 94 12.78 1.64 -7.51
C CYS A 94 13.06 0.15 -7.69
N ARG A 95 12.07 -0.73 -7.47
CA ARG A 95 12.16 -2.17 -7.76
C ARG A 95 12.53 -2.49 -9.23
N CYS A 96 12.30 -1.53 -10.13
CA CYS A 96 12.73 -1.57 -11.52
C CYS A 96 14.25 -1.35 -11.73
N GLY A 97 15.02 -1.06 -10.68
CA GLY A 97 16.47 -0.87 -10.71
C GLY A 97 16.95 0.58 -10.91
N ALA A 98 16.06 1.52 -11.21
CA ALA A 98 16.38 2.94 -11.34
C ALA A 98 16.26 3.70 -10.01
N ASP A 99 16.90 4.86 -9.92
CA ASP A 99 16.75 5.76 -8.78
C ASP A 99 15.40 6.49 -8.81
N LEU A 100 14.90 6.83 -7.62
CA LEU A 100 13.68 7.64 -7.48
C LEU A 100 13.99 9.13 -7.72
N PRO A 101 13.11 9.89 -8.41
CA PRO A 101 11.88 9.44 -9.07
C PRO A 101 12.17 8.62 -10.32
N CYS A 102 11.57 7.43 -10.40
CA CYS A 102 11.83 6.51 -11.50
C CYS A 102 11.31 7.07 -12.83
N ARG A 103 12.20 7.23 -13.81
CA ARG A 103 11.85 7.63 -15.20
C ARG A 103 11.84 6.46 -16.19
N VAL A 104 11.93 5.21 -15.71
CA VAL A 104 11.96 4.02 -16.56
C VAL A 104 10.59 3.80 -17.18
N ARG A 105 10.53 3.74 -18.50
CA ARG A 105 9.31 3.43 -19.25
C ARG A 105 9.14 1.91 -19.30
N HIS A 106 8.13 1.38 -18.62
CA HIS A 106 7.74 -0.02 -18.75
C HIS A 106 6.64 -0.20 -19.79
N ARG A 107 6.78 -1.22 -20.64
CA ARG A 107 5.73 -1.61 -21.57
C ARG A 107 4.55 -2.18 -20.76
N VAL A 108 3.40 -1.52 -20.83
CA VAL A 108 2.16 -2.03 -20.23
C VAL A 108 1.68 -3.21 -21.07
N PRO A 109 1.40 -4.38 -20.47
CA PRO A 109 1.01 -5.58 -21.22
C PRO A 109 -0.43 -5.53 -21.77
N ILE A 110 -1.09 -4.38 -21.74
CA ILE A 110 -2.45 -4.19 -22.29
C ILE A 110 -2.28 -3.59 -23.69
N GLY A 111 -2.53 -4.41 -24.71
CA GLY A 111 -2.36 -4.03 -26.12
C GLY A 111 -3.48 -3.11 -26.63
N ARG A 112 -3.18 -2.26 -27.62
CA ARG A 112 -4.18 -1.36 -28.23
C ARG A 112 -5.34 -2.11 -28.93
N SER A 113 -5.13 -3.38 -29.24
CA SER A 113 -6.10 -4.27 -29.89
C SER A 113 -7.30 -4.63 -29.01
N GLN A 114 -7.24 -4.33 -27.72
CA GLN A 114 -8.32 -4.60 -26.76
C GLN A 114 -9.30 -3.42 -26.59
N TRP A 115 -9.07 -2.30 -27.28
CA TRP A 115 -9.96 -1.12 -27.24
C TRP A 115 -10.96 -1.12 -28.40
N LEU A 116 -12.22 -0.80 -28.13
CA LEU A 116 -13.18 -0.36 -29.15
C LEU A 116 -13.04 1.16 -29.40
N PRO A 117 -13.35 1.64 -30.62
CA PRO A 117 -13.63 3.04 -30.85
C PRO A 117 -15.06 3.30 -30.37
N GLY A 118 -15.23 3.69 -29.10
CA GLY A 118 -16.58 3.73 -28.52
C GLY A 118 -16.75 4.53 -27.24
N GLU A 119 -15.95 5.56 -26.99
CA GLU A 119 -16.34 6.60 -26.04
C GLU A 119 -15.82 7.93 -26.57
N ARG A 120 -16.71 8.66 -27.27
CA ARG A 120 -16.51 10.09 -27.52
C ARG A 120 -16.98 10.84 -26.28
N ARG A 121 -16.15 11.79 -25.86
CA ARG A 121 -16.48 13.02 -25.12
C ARG A 121 -16.52 12.93 -23.61
#